data_AF-M0F496-F1
#
_entry.id   AF-M0F496-F1
#
_cell.length_a   1.000
_cell.length_b   1.000
_cell.length_c   1.000
_cell.angle_alpha   90.00
_cell.angle_beta   90.00
_cell.angle_gamma   90.00
#
_symmetry.space_group_name_H-M   'P 1'
#
loop_
_entity.id
_entity.type
_entity.pdbx_description
1 polymer ?
#
loop_
_entity_poly.entity_id
_entity_poly.type
_entity_poly.pdbx_seq_one_letter_code
_entity_poly.pdbx_strand_id
1 'polypeptide(L)' 'MVGSSMSDEETRLANSRLKIGFILLVGASAALVAVQAGATLVQAAVALLCGVVIGGLLTWYLRRWSREFTAVNRR' A
#
# COMPACT_ATOMS: atom_id res chain seq x y z
N MET A 1 5.27 -0.29 28.71
CA MET A 1 5.16 0.37 27.38
C MET A 1 6.30 1.34 27.28
N VAL A 2 7.20 1.16 26.30
CA VAL A 2 8.23 2.17 26.00
C VAL A 2 7.47 3.37 25.44
N GLY A 3 7.56 4.54 26.07
CA GLY A 3 7.04 5.77 25.48
C GLY A 3 7.70 5.94 24.12
N SER A 4 6.90 6.07 23.06
CA SER A 4 7.46 6.18 21.71
C SER A 4 8.39 7.39 21.68
N SER A 5 9.66 7.17 21.32
CA SER A 5 10.62 8.25 21.08
C SER A 5 10.23 9.13 19.87
N MET A 6 9.16 8.76 19.18
CA MET A 6 8.52 9.49 18.08
C MET A 6 7.14 9.96 18.52
N SER A 7 6.79 11.19 18.13
CA SER A 7 5.43 11.72 18.22
C SER A 7 4.47 10.89 17.33
N ASP A 8 3.19 10.87 17.68
CA ASP A 8 2.14 10.20 16.90
C ASP A 8 2.09 10.71 15.44
N GLU A 9 2.38 12.00 15.25
CA GLU A 9 2.47 12.66 13.94
C GLU A 9 3.60 12.03 13.08
N GLU A 10 4.77 11.86 13.67
CA GLU A 10 5.96 11.30 13.01
C GLU A 10 5.73 9.82 12.66
N THR A 11 5.14 9.06 13.58
CA THR A 11 4.75 7.66 13.34
C THR A 11 3.74 7.55 12.20
N ARG A 12 2.75 8.45 12.14
CA ARG A 12 1.74 8.48 11.08
C ARG A 12 2.35 8.83 9.72
N LEU A 13 3.29 9.76 9.68
CA LEU A 13 4.02 10.14 8.47
C LEU A 13 4.90 8.98 7.98
N ALA A 14 5.70 8.38 8.87
CA ALA A 14 6.55 7.24 8.56
C ALA A 14 5.73 6.06 8.01
N ASN A 15 4.63 5.70 8.68
CA ASN A 15 3.72 4.66 8.21
C ASN A 15 3.10 4.98 6.84
N SER A 16 2.79 6.24 6.56
CA SER A 16 2.26 6.64 5.26
C SER A 16 3.30 6.50 4.15
N ARG A 17 4.55 6.88 4.41
CA ARG A 17 5.67 6.71 3.45
C ARG A 17 5.96 5.23 3.18
N LEU A 18 5.97 4.38 4.21
CA LEU A 18 6.13 2.94 4.06
C LEU A 18 5.02 2.32 3.21
N LYS A 19 3.77 2.72 3.44
CA LYS A 19 2.62 2.26 2.63
C LYS A 19 2.77 2.64 1.16
N ILE A 20 3.15 3.89 0.88
CA ILE A 20 3.39 4.36 -0.49
C ILE A 20 4.51 3.55 -1.14
N GLY A 21 5.64 3.37 -0.44
CA GLY A 21 6.77 2.58 -0.93
C GLY A 21 6.38 1.14 -1.24
N PHE A 22 5.60 0.49 -0.36
CA PHE A 22 5.11 -0.86 -0.57
C PHE A 22 4.19 -0.96 -1.80
N ILE A 23 3.25 -0.04 -1.97
CA ILE A 23 2.35 -0.02 -3.15
C ILE A 23 3.15 0.14 -4.44
N LEU A 24 4.14 1.03 -4.45
CA LEU A 24 5.03 1.22 -5.60
C LEU A 24 5.87 -0.03 -5.89
N LEU A 25 6.39 -0.70 -4.85
CA LEU A 25 7.15 -1.94 -5.00
C LEU A 25 6.30 -3.06 -5.61
N VAL A 26 5.04 -3.20 -5.18
CA VAL A 26 4.09 -4.16 -5.74
C VAL A 26 3.80 -3.85 -7.22
N GLY A 27 3.55 -2.58 -7.56
CA GLY A 27 3.35 -2.16 -8.95
C GLY A 27 4.56 -2.42 -9.84
N ALA A 28 5.76 -2.07 -9.37
CA ALA A 28 7.01 -2.33 -10.08
C ALA A 28 7.26 -3.84 -10.26
N SER A 29 6.97 -4.64 -9.24
CA SER A 29 7.06 -6.11 -9.32
C SER A 29 6.13 -6.67 -10.39
N ALA A 30 4.86 -6.24 -10.43
CA ALA A 30 3.90 -6.66 -11.45
C ALA A 30 4.37 -6.30 -12.87
N ALA A 31 4.93 -5.09 -13.05
CA ALA A 31 5.48 -4.65 -14.32
C ALA A 31 6.68 -5.51 -14.76
N LEU A 32 7.61 -5.79 -13.86
CA LEU A 32 8.78 -6.64 -14.13
C LEU A 32 8.39 -8.08 -14.44
N VAL A 33 7.38 -8.63 -13.75
CA VAL A 33 6.83 -9.96 -14.06
C VAL A 33 6.21 -9.97 -15.45
N ALA A 34 5.46 -8.92 -15.83
CA ALA A 34 4.90 -8.82 -17.18
C ALA A 34 5.98 -8.77 -18.26
N VAL A 35 7.04 -7.98 -18.06
CA VAL A 35 8.18 -7.92 -18.99
C VAL A 35 8.85 -9.28 -19.14
N GLN A 36 9.07 -10.00 -18.03
CA GLN A 36 9.63 -11.36 -18.06
C GLN A 36 8.72 -12.37 -18.78
N ALA A 37 7.40 -12.15 -18.75
CA ALA A 37 6.42 -12.95 -19.48
C ALA A 37 6.32 -12.59 -20.98
N GLY A 38 7.17 -11.69 -21.49
CA GLY A 38 7.18 -11.25 -22.89
C GLY A 38 6.13 -10.19 -23.21
N ALA A 39 5.57 -9.52 -22.20
CA ALA A 39 4.59 -8.46 -22.42
C ALA A 39 5.22 -7.25 -23.14
N THR A 40 4.43 -6.59 -23.96
CA THR A 40 4.86 -5.34 -24.61
C THR A 40 5.03 -4.21 -23.60
N LEU A 41 5.73 -3.14 -23.96
CA LEU A 41 5.95 -1.97 -23.08
C LEU A 41 4.62 -1.38 -22.57
N VAL A 42 3.59 -1.35 -23.43
CA VAL A 42 2.25 -0.88 -23.07
C VAL A 42 1.60 -1.80 -22.04
N GLN A 43 1.71 -3.12 -22.22
CA GLN A 43 1.17 -4.10 -21.27
C GLN A 43 1.89 -4.05 -19.92
N ALA A 44 3.20 -3.85 -19.90
CA ALA A 44 3.97 -3.67 -18.67
C ALA A 44 3.54 -2.39 -17.92
N ALA A 45 3.30 -1.29 -18.64
CA ALA A 45 2.79 -0.05 -18.05
C ALA A 45 1.38 -0.24 -17.45
N VAL A 46 0.50 -0.98 -18.15
CA VAL A 46 -0.82 -1.35 -17.62
C VAL A 46 -0.70 -2.22 -16.37
N ALA A 47 0.19 -3.22 -16.39
CA ALA A 47 0.44 -4.08 -15.22
C ALA A 47 0.93 -3.29 -14.01
N LEU A 48 1.81 -2.30 -14.23
CA LEU A 48 2.25 -1.36 -13.20
C LEU A 48 1.07 -0.60 -12.60
N LEU A 49 0.25 0.03 -13.46
CA LEU A 49 -0.90 0.82 -13.04
C LEU A 49 -1.92 -0.05 -12.29
N CYS A 50 -2.22 -1.24 -12.78
CA CYS A 50 -3.09 -2.20 -12.10
C CYS A 50 -2.52 -2.58 -10.72
N GLY A 51 -1.22 -2.89 -10.63
CA GLY A 51 -0.58 -3.22 -9.36
C GLY A 51 -0.64 -2.08 -8.34
N VAL A 52 -0.41 -0.84 -8.78
CA VAL A 52 -0.53 0.35 -7.92
C VAL A 52 -1.98 0.58 -7.48
N VAL A 53 -2.93 0.47 -8.40
CA VAL A 53 -4.37 0.65 -8.11
C VAL A 53 -4.85 -0.41 -7.12
N ILE A 54 -4.49 -1.68 -7.32
CA ILE A 54 -4.87 -2.78 -6.42
C ILE A 54 -4.22 -2.60 -5.04
N GLY A 55 -2.92 -2.27 -4.98
CA GLY A 55 -2.22 -2.03 -3.72
C GLY A 55 -2.82 -0.84 -2.94
N GLY A 56 -3.18 0.24 -3.65
CA GLY A 56 -3.87 1.39 -3.09
C GLY A 56 -5.27 1.05 -2.57
N LEU A 57 -6.05 0.30 -3.36
CA LEU A 57 -7.41 -0.12 -3.01
C LEU A 57 -7.41 -1.03 -1.78
N LEU A 58 -6.47 -1.99 -1.71
CA LEU A 58 -6.30 -2.84 -0.54
C LEU A 58 -5.95 -2.02 0.70
N THR A 59 -5.02 -1.07 0.58
CA THR A 59 -4.63 -0.21 1.70
C THR A 59 -5.79 0.67 2.17
N TRP A 60 -6.61 1.17 1.25
CA TRP A 60 -7.84 1.90 1.56
C TRP A 60 -8.85 1.02 2.27
N TYR A 61 -9.08 -0.19 1.77
CA TYR A 61 -9.99 -1.17 2.36
C TYR A 61 -9.58 -1.52 3.80
N LEU A 62 -8.31 -1.83 4.04
CA LEU A 62 -7.79 -2.13 5.37
C LEU A 62 -7.95 -0.94 6.34
N ARG A 63 -7.74 0.30 5.86
CA ARG A 63 -8.00 1.50 6.65
C ARG A 63 -9.47 1.67 6.98
N ARG A 64 -10.37 1.43 6.01
CA ARG A 64 -11.81 1.50 6.21
C ARG A 64 -12.28 0.47 7.23
N TRP A 65 -11.87 -0.78 7.03
CA TRP A 65 -12.22 -1.91 7.88
C TRP A 65 -11.69 -1.75 9.31
N SER A 66 -10.47 -1.26 9.47
CA SER A 66 -9.91 -0.97 10.79
C SER A 66 -10.76 0.03 11.58
N ARG A 67 -11.32 1.06 10.92
CA ARG A 67 -12.22 2.03 11.58
C ARG A 67 -13.53 1.37 12.06
N GLU A 68 -14.03 0.38 11.34
CA GLU A 68 -15.25 -0.35 11.70
C GLU A 68 -15.02 -1.21 12.96
N PHE A 69 -13.86 -1.89 13.09
CA PHE A 69 -13.56 -2.65 14.31
C PHE A 69 -13.25 -1.81 15.53
N THR A 70 -12.49 -0.71 15.38
CA THR A 70 -12.20 0.15 16.54
C THR A 70 -13.49 0.79 17.08
N ALA A 71 -14.53 0.93 16.26
CA ALA A 71 -15.85 1.39 16.73
C ALA A 71 -16.57 0.34 17.58
N VAL A 72 -16.36 -0.96 17.33
CA VAL A 72 -16.93 -2.06 18.13
C VAL A 72 -16.23 -2.19 19.49
N ASN A 73 -14.90 -2.05 19.53
CA ASN A 73 -14.11 -2.17 20.78
C ASN A 73 -14.26 -0.95 21.73
N ARG A 74 -15.09 0.03 21.40
CA ARG A 74 -15.33 1.24 22.22
C ARG A 74 -16.70 1.23 22.93
N ARG A 75 -17.50 0.18 22.75
CA ARG A 75 -18.73 -0.09 23.52
C ARG A 75 -18.46 -1.19 24.55
#